data_AF-A0A7H0M8X9-F1
#
_entry.id   AF-A0A7H0M8X9-F1
#
_cell.length_a   1.000
_cell.length_b   1.000
_cell.length_c   1.000
_cell.angle_alpha   90.00
_cell.angle_beta   90.00
_cell.angle_gamma   90.00
#
_symmetry.space_group_name_H-M   'P 1'
#
loop_
_entity.id
_entity.type
_entity.pdbx_description
1 polymer ?
#
loop_
_entity_poly.entity_id
_entity_poly.type
_entity_poly.pdbx_seq_one_letter_code
_entity_poly.pdbx_strand_id
1 'polypeptide(L)'
;MSTIDTEKVAGVLIGKAVKQLLNTDEAVSFRAVLAILNDKRKQAVSREGIAACDSAIDEIQAMIAKTTNERSRAPVNRKNFLAQWKPGTDDKIH
;
A
#
# COMPACT_ATOMS: atom_id res chain seq x y z
N MET A 1 2.41 17.02 -26.14
CA MET A 1 1.57 16.75 -24.95
C MET A 1 2.36 15.84 -24.03
N SER A 2 2.95 16.37 -22.95
CA SER A 2 3.67 15.52 -21.99
C SER A 2 2.67 14.67 -21.24
N THR A 3 2.79 13.35 -21.37
CA THR A 3 2.22 12.38 -20.43
C THR A 3 2.75 12.72 -19.04
N ILE A 4 2.01 13.52 -18.29
CA ILE A 4 2.28 13.69 -16.87
C ILE A 4 2.25 12.28 -16.29
N ASP A 5 3.40 11.81 -15.80
CA ASP A 5 3.57 10.50 -15.17
C ASP A 5 2.46 10.31 -14.13
N THR A 6 1.40 9.60 -14.52
CA THR A 6 0.19 9.45 -13.71
C THR A 6 0.53 8.76 -12.39
N GLU A 7 1.55 7.89 -12.42
CA GLU A 7 2.16 7.23 -11.25
C GLU A 7 2.82 8.23 -10.29
N LYS A 8 3.56 9.23 -10.78
CA LYS A 8 4.14 10.27 -9.92
C LYS A 8 3.05 11.13 -9.27
N VAL A 9 1.99 11.43 -10.00
CA VAL A 9 0.85 12.20 -9.46
C VAL A 9 0.10 11.38 -8.41
N ALA A 10 -0.09 10.08 -8.62
CA ALA A 10 -0.70 9.16 -7.66
C ALA A 10 0.08 9.13 -6.33
N GLY A 11 1.40 8.98 -6.37
CA GLY A 11 2.25 8.99 -5.18
C GLY A 11 2.15 10.32 -4.40
N VAL A 12 2.08 11.46 -5.10
CA VAL A 12 1.86 12.78 -4.47
C VAL A 12 0.48 12.86 -3.81
N LEU A 13 -0.57 12.29 -4.42
CA LEU A 13 -1.92 12.27 -3.84
C LEU A 13 -1.99 11.41 -2.57
N ILE A 14 -1.33 10.25 -2.57
CA ILE A 14 -1.20 9.39 -1.38
C ILE A 14 -0.46 10.17 -0.27
N GLY A 15 0.69 10.79 -0.59
CA GLY A 15 1.46 11.57 0.38
C GLY A 15 0.65 12.73 0.99
N LYS A 16 -0.15 13.43 0.17
CA LYS A 16 -1.05 14.48 0.65
C LYS A 16 -2.15 13.94 1.56
N ALA A 17 -2.73 12.78 1.23
CA ALA A 17 -3.76 12.14 2.06
C ALA A 17 -3.19 11.69 3.42
N VAL A 18 -1.99 11.10 3.44
CA VAL A 18 -1.30 10.74 4.69
C VAL A 18 -0.99 11.99 5.52
N LYS A 19 -0.48 13.06 4.89
CA LYS A 19 -0.20 14.32 5.59
C LYS A 19 -1.48 14.95 6.17
N GLN A 20 -2.60 14.84 5.47
CA GLN A 20 -3.89 15.30 5.98
C GLN A 20 -4.31 14.53 7.23
N LEU A 21 -4.14 13.20 7.24
CA LEU A 21 -4.42 12.36 8.42
C LEU A 21 -3.47 12.64 9.59
N LEU A 22 -2.20 12.95 9.32
CA LEU A 22 -1.25 13.33 10.38
C LEU A 22 -1.60 14.67 11.05
N ASN A 23 -2.39 15.51 10.40
CA ASN A 23 -2.87 16.77 10.95
C ASN A 23 -4.26 16.64 11.61
N THR A 24 -4.87 15.45 11.59
CA THR A 24 -6.12 15.16 12.30
C THR A 24 -5.84 14.25 13.49
N ASP A 25 -6.81 14.14 14.41
CA ASP A 25 -6.77 13.17 15.52
C ASP A 25 -7.11 11.74 15.04
N GLU A 26 -7.26 11.54 13.73
CA GLU A 26 -7.63 10.25 13.16
C GLU A 26 -6.41 9.32 13.01
N ALA A 27 -6.61 8.03 13.30
CA ALA A 27 -5.57 7.04 13.10
C ALA A 27 -5.17 6.91 11.62
N VAL A 28 -3.89 7.11 11.33
CA VAL A 28 -3.33 6.90 9.98
C VAL A 28 -3.43 5.43 9.62
N SER A 29 -4.30 5.10 8.67
CA SER A 29 -4.50 3.74 8.16
C SER A 29 -4.76 3.74 6.66
N PHE A 30 -4.46 2.62 5.99
CA PHE A 30 -4.74 2.48 4.55
C PHE A 30 -6.22 2.71 4.22
N ARG A 31 -7.14 2.35 5.12
CA ARG A 31 -8.58 2.61 4.94
C ARG A 31 -8.91 4.10 5.01
N ALA A 32 -8.28 4.84 5.91
CA ALA A 32 -8.47 6.29 6.02
C ALA A 32 -7.88 7.03 4.80
N VAL A 33 -6.70 6.60 4.33
CA VAL A 33 -6.11 7.12 3.08
C VAL A 33 -7.03 6.85 1.89
N LEU A 34 -7.58 5.63 1.79
CA LEU A 34 -8.52 5.25 0.74
C LEU A 34 -9.80 6.12 0.76
N ALA A 35 -10.32 6.46 1.94
CA ALA A 35 -11.49 7.33 2.07
C ALA A 35 -11.21 8.73 1.51
N ILE A 36 -10.06 9.33 1.85
CA ILE A 36 -9.65 10.65 1.34
C ILE A 36 -9.45 10.62 -0.18
N LEU A 37 -8.84 9.56 -0.72
CA LEU A 37 -8.64 9.45 -2.17
C LEU A 37 -9.97 9.30 -2.93
N ASN A 38 -10.94 8.56 -2.38
CA ASN A 38 -12.29 8.47 -2.96
C ASN A 38 -13.03 9.81 -2.92
N ASP A 39 -12.88 10.58 -1.85
CA ASP A 39 -13.44 11.92 -1.76
C ASP A 39 -12.82 12.87 -2.79
N LYS A 40 -11.49 12.83 -2.94
CA LYS A 40 -10.77 13.59 -3.98
C LYS A 40 -11.18 13.18 -5.40
N ARG A 41 -11.41 11.89 -5.65
CA ARG A 41 -11.92 11.39 -6.93
C ARG A 41 -13.29 12.00 -7.26
N LYS A 42 -14.20 12.07 -6.30
CA LYS A 42 -15.54 12.69 -6.49
C LYS A 42 -15.46 14.18 -6.79
N GLN A 43 -14.46 14.86 -6.26
CA GLN A 43 -14.22 16.29 -6.47
C GLN A 43 -13.38 16.58 -7.74
N ALA A 44 -12.77 15.55 -8.36
CA ALA A 44 -11.95 15.73 -9.54
C ALA A 44 -12.82 16.03 -10.77
N VAL A 45 -12.59 17.19 -11.37
CA VAL A 45 -13.31 17.66 -12.57
C VAL A 45 -12.60 17.32 -13.88
N SER A 46 -11.31 17.00 -13.82
CA SER A 46 -10.49 16.66 -14.99
C SER A 46 -10.30 15.16 -15.12
N ARG A 47 -10.30 14.66 -16.37
CA ARG A 47 -10.05 13.25 -16.67
C ARG A 47 -8.69 12.76 -16.15
N GLU A 48 -7.67 13.61 -16.21
CA GLU A 48 -6.34 13.34 -15.66
C GLU A 48 -6.35 13.27 -14.12
N GLY A 49 -7.14 14.14 -13.46
CA GLY A 49 -7.31 14.12 -12.00
C GLY A 49 -8.04 12.87 -11.53
N ILE A 50 -9.06 12.42 -12.27
CA ILE A 50 -9.78 11.16 -12.01
C ILE A 50 -8.82 9.98 -12.18
N ALA A 51 -8.07 9.92 -13.29
CA ALA A 51 -7.12 8.83 -13.56
C ALA A 51 -6.02 8.74 -12.50
N ALA A 52 -5.48 9.88 -12.04
CA ALA A 52 -4.49 9.89 -10.97
C ALA A 52 -5.05 9.43 -9.62
N CYS A 53 -6.32 9.77 -9.32
CA CYS A 53 -6.99 9.27 -8.12
C CYS A 53 -7.26 7.76 -8.22
N ASP A 54 -7.68 7.27 -9.38
CA ASP A 54 -7.90 5.85 -9.62
C ASP A 54 -6.61 5.04 -9.45
N SER A 55 -5.49 5.49 -10.03
CA SER A 55 -4.17 4.85 -9.81
C SER A 55 -3.76 4.85 -8.33
N ALA A 56 -3.98 5.95 -7.60
CA ALA A 56 -3.68 6.00 -6.17
C ALA A 56 -4.58 5.06 -5.33
N ILE A 57 -5.85 4.94 -5.71
CA ILE A 57 -6.82 4.03 -5.10
C ILE A 57 -6.39 2.57 -5.32
N ASP A 58 -6.04 2.20 -6.54
CA ASP A 58 -5.61 0.85 -6.90
C ASP A 58 -4.37 0.43 -6.11
N GLU A 59 -3.39 1.34 -5.96
CA GLU A 59 -2.17 1.07 -5.19
C GLU A 59 -2.46 0.81 -3.70
N ILE A 60 -3.31 1.64 -3.09
CA ILE A 60 -3.72 1.48 -1.68
C ILE A 60 -4.55 0.20 -1.50
N GLN A 61 -5.44 -0.14 -2.44
CA GLN A 61 -6.19 -1.38 -2.41
C GLN A 61 -5.29 -2.61 -2.55
N ALA A 62 -4.29 -2.55 -3.43
CA ALA A 62 -3.28 -3.61 -3.58
C ALA A 62 -2.46 -3.79 -2.29
N MET A 63 -2.10 -2.69 -1.61
CA MET A 63 -1.45 -2.75 -0.30
C MET A 63 -2.36 -3.38 0.76
N ILE A 64 -3.62 -2.96 0.86
CA ILE A 64 -4.60 -3.56 1.78
C ILE A 64 -4.74 -5.07 1.51
N ALA A 65 -4.82 -5.48 0.25
CA ALA A 65 -4.92 -6.88 -0.14
C ALA A 65 -3.67 -7.66 0.27
N LYS A 66 -2.47 -7.11 0.04
CA LYS A 66 -1.19 -7.72 0.49
C LYS A 66 -1.15 -7.88 2.01
N THR A 67 -1.47 -6.83 2.77
CA THR A 67 -1.44 -6.90 4.25
C THR A 67 -2.52 -7.85 4.80
N THR A 68 -3.67 -7.94 4.15
CA THR A 68 -4.73 -8.89 4.52
C THR A 68 -4.30 -10.33 4.23
N ASN A 69 -3.62 -10.56 3.12
CA ASN A 69 -3.10 -11.89 2.76
C ASN A 69 -1.96 -12.34 3.68
N GLU A 70 -1.13 -11.40 4.16
CA GLU A 70 -0.11 -11.66 5.18
C GLU A 70 -0.71 -11.94 6.57
N ARG A 71 -1.82 -11.28 6.94
CA ARG A 71 -2.57 -11.61 8.16
C ARG A 71 -3.31 -12.96 8.06
N SER A 72 -3.72 -13.35 6.85
CA SER A 72 -4.37 -14.63 6.55
C SER A 72 -3.40 -15.78 6.31
N ARG A 73 -2.10 -15.51 6.14
CA ARG A 73 -1.07 -16.53 6.36
C ARG A 73 -1.12 -16.89 7.83
N ALA A 74 -1.78 -18.02 8.11
CA ALA A 74 -1.90 -18.62 9.43
C ALA A 74 -0.60 -18.40 10.22
N PRO A 75 -0.67 -18.04 11.52
CA PRO A 75 0.53 -17.93 12.34
C PRO A 75 1.33 -19.19 12.09
N VAL A 76 2.55 -19.05 11.56
CA VAL A 76 3.39 -20.19 11.24
C VAL A 76 3.57 -20.91 12.56
N ASN A 77 2.82 -21.98 12.76
CA ASN A 77 2.88 -22.74 14.00
C ASN A 77 4.35 -23.07 14.20
N ARG A 78 4.90 -22.85 15.39
CA ARG A 78 6.35 -22.97 15.68
C ARG A 78 6.96 -24.27 15.11
N LYS A 79 6.14 -25.32 15.01
CA LYS A 79 6.46 -26.59 14.35
C LYS A 79 6.77 -26.48 12.83
N ASN A 80 6.02 -25.69 12.07
CA ASN A 80 6.26 -25.48 10.63
C ASN A 80 7.46 -24.55 10.34
N PHE A 81 7.82 -23.66 11.27
CA PHE A 81 9.02 -22.83 11.14
C PHE A 81 10.29 -23.65 11.33
N LEU A 82 10.33 -24.51 12.36
CA LEU A 82 11.46 -25.40 12.62
C LEU A 82 11.65 -26.49 11.54
N ALA A 83 10.57 -26.93 10.88
CA ALA A 83 10.68 -27.89 9.78
C ALA A 83 11.24 -27.27 8.49
N GLN A 84 11.09 -25.96 8.30
CA GLN A 84 11.64 -25.22 7.15
C GLN A 84 13.09 -24.75 7.40
N TRP A 85 13.50 -24.64 8.66
CA TRP A 85 14.90 -24.43 9.04
C TRP A 85 15.66 -25.76 8.97
N LYS A 86 16.31 -26.05 7.83
CA LYS A 86 17.39 -27.03 7.76
C LYS A 86 18.71 -26.32 8.12
N PRO A 87 19.30 -26.52 9.31
CA PRO A 87 20.65 -26.05 9.57
C PRO A 87 21.60 -27.03 8.89
N GLY A 88 22.13 -26.62 7.73
CA GLY A 88 23.18 -27.36 7.06
C GLY A 88 23.09 -27.18 5.56
N THR A 89 23.75 -26.15 5.04
CA THR A 89 24.60 -26.17 3.84
C THR A 89 25.23 -24.77 3.71
N ASP A 90 26.44 -24.60 4.26
CA ASP A 90 27.51 -23.65 3.91
C ASP A 90 28.45 -23.60 5.13
N ASP A 91 29.76 -23.81 5.10
CA ASP A 91 30.70 -24.29 4.09
C ASP A 91 31.94 -24.74 4.89
N LYS A 92 32.71 -25.70 4.39
CA LYS A 92 33.95 -26.12 5.04
C LYS A 92 34.96 -24.99 4.93
N ILE A 93 35.17 -24.23 6.00
CA ILE A 93 36.34 -23.35 6.11
C ILE A 93 37.57 -24.27 6.25
N HIS A 94 38.36 -24.35 5.18
CA HIS A 94 39.59 -25.13 5.11
C HIS A 94 40.78 -24.22 4.78
#